data_AF-A0A929L090-F1
#
_entry.id   AF-A0A929L090-F1
#
_cell.length_a   1.000
_cell.length_b   1.000
_cell.length_c   1.000
_cell.angle_alpha   90.00
_cell.angle_beta   90.00
_cell.angle_gamma   90.00
#
_symmetry.space_group_name_H-M   'P 1'
#
loop_
_entity.id
_entity.type
_entity.pdbx_description
1 polymer ?
#
loop_
_entity_poly.entity_id
_entity_poly.type
_entity_poly.pdbx_seq_one_letter_code
_entity_poly.pdbx_strand_id
1 'polypeptide(L)'
;MEELKTTAVLISVILIASLIYWIWPKTTEALSFKGCKVEYILENDGLDDDLVRTAHNKLALCLCKKYLVKKDEQVARQIMDIYQKYGGHFNDSSGTLRNIDSVVKYRSSLLDTLIMRD
;
A
#
# COMPACT_ATOMS: atom_id res chain seq x y z
N MET A 1 26.50 8.09 46.18
CA MET A 1 26.80 9.03 45.07
C MET A 1 26.93 8.32 43.73
N GLU A 2 27.31 7.04 43.71
CA GLU A 2 27.35 6.21 42.48
C GLU A 2 25.96 5.92 41.90
N GLU A 3 24.98 5.57 42.73
CA GLU A 3 23.58 5.29 42.32
C GLU A 3 22.95 6.41 41.46
N LEU A 4 23.14 7.68 41.86
CA LEU A 4 22.61 8.85 41.13
C LEU A 4 23.25 9.05 39.76
N LYS A 5 24.51 8.63 39.57
CA LYS A 5 25.21 8.73 38.29
C LYS A 5 24.67 7.70 37.30
N THR A 6 24.38 6.49 37.79
CA THR A 6 23.84 5.40 36.98
C THR A 6 22.43 5.72 36.48
N THR A 7 21.57 6.32 37.31
CA THR A 7 20.21 6.73 36.90
C THR A 7 20.24 7.85 35.88
N ALA A 8 21.12 8.85 36.05
CA ALA A 8 21.25 9.96 35.11
C ALA A 8 21.74 9.49 33.73
N VAL A 9 22.65 8.51 33.69
CA VAL A 9 23.12 7.90 32.44
C VAL A 9 21.99 7.13 31.73
N LEU A 10 21.22 6.33 32.47
CA LEU A 10 20.08 5.59 31.90
C LEU A 10 19.01 6.53 31.32
N ILE A 11 18.67 7.62 32.03
CA ILE A 11 17.71 8.61 31.55
C ILE A 11 18.22 9.28 30.26
N SER A 12 19.50 9.68 30.21
CA SER A 12 20.10 10.23 29.00
C SER A 12 20.07 9.26 27.82
N VAL A 13 20.35 7.97 28.04
CA VAL A 13 20.28 6.95 26.98
C VAL A 13 18.86 6.78 26.46
N ILE A 14 17.85 6.75 27.34
CA ILE A 14 16.44 6.64 26.95
C ILE A 14 15.99 7.88 26.16
N LEU A 15 16.39 9.07 26.61
CA LEU A 15 16.08 10.32 25.91
C LEU A 15 16.71 10.36 24.51
N ILE A 16 17.98 9.95 24.39
CA ILE A 16 18.68 9.89 23.10
C ILE A 16 18.01 8.85 22.17
N ALA A 17 17.69 7.65 22.68
CA ALA A 17 16.98 6.64 21.91
C ALA A 17 15.60 7.12 21.43
N SER A 18 14.86 7.83 22.29
CA SER A 18 13.57 8.42 21.93
C SER A 18 13.71 9.49 20.85
N LEU A 19 14.73 10.36 20.92
CA LEU A 19 14.98 11.38 19.90
C LEU A 19 15.35 10.75 18.55
N ILE A 20 16.19 9.70 18.56
CA ILE A 20 16.59 8.99 17.33
C ILE A 20 15.38 8.34 16.64
N TYR A 21 14.45 7.76 17.41
CA TYR A 21 13.23 7.15 16.87
C TYR A 21 12.32 8.16 16.14
N TRP A 22 12.20 9.40 16.67
CA TRP A 22 11.40 10.45 16.02
C TRP A 22 12.03 11.00 14.73
N ILE A 23 13.34 10.82 14.54
CA ILE A 23 14.09 11.30 13.38
C ILE A 23 14.10 10.26 12.24
N TRP A 24 13.51 9.09 12.42
CA TRP A 24 13.45 8.09 11.36
C TRP A 24 12.80 8.64 10.08
N PRO A 25 13.49 8.55 8.93
CA PRO A 25 13.03 9.16 7.69
C PRO A 25 11.78 8.44 7.20
N LYS A 26 10.69 9.19 7.08
CA LYS A 26 9.48 8.74 6.40
C LYS A 26 9.57 9.16 4.94
N THR A 27 9.45 8.19 4.03
CA THR A 27 9.46 8.50 2.60
C THR A 27 8.03 8.55 2.09
N THR A 28 7.62 9.70 1.54
CA THR A 28 6.31 9.81 0.89
C THR A 28 6.46 9.46 -0.58
N GLU A 29 5.69 8.48 -1.04
CA GLU A 29 5.62 8.08 -2.43
C GLU A 29 4.22 8.34 -3.00
N ALA A 30 4.14 8.47 -4.32
CA ALA A 30 2.88 8.68 -5.02
C ALA A 30 2.83 7.87 -6.30
N LEU A 31 1.75 7.11 -6.47
CA LEU A 31 1.40 6.49 -7.75
C LEU A 31 0.41 7.38 -8.48
N SER A 32 0.66 7.62 -9.76
CA SER A 32 -0.21 8.42 -10.60
C SER A 32 -0.37 7.80 -11.98
N PHE A 33 -1.61 7.64 -12.43
CA PHE A 33 -1.89 7.22 -13.79
C PHE A 33 -3.23 7.77 -14.28
N LYS A 34 -3.23 8.41 -15.47
CA LYS A 34 -4.42 8.99 -16.12
C LYS A 34 -5.36 9.72 -15.17
N GLY A 35 -4.79 10.55 -14.27
CA GLY A 35 -5.53 11.37 -13.30
C GLY A 35 -6.15 10.59 -12.13
N CYS A 36 -5.71 9.37 -11.85
CA CYS A 36 -5.86 8.72 -10.56
C CYS A 36 -4.52 8.88 -9.83
N LYS A 37 -4.54 9.33 -8.58
CA LYS A 37 -3.35 9.52 -7.74
C LYS A 37 -3.59 8.85 -6.39
N VAL A 38 -2.59 8.13 -5.89
CA VAL A 38 -2.57 7.54 -4.55
C VAL A 38 -1.24 7.87 -3.91
N GLU A 39 -1.28 8.44 -2.71
CA GLU A 39 -0.10 8.74 -1.90
C GLU A 39 -0.03 7.76 -0.74
N TYR A 40 1.18 7.33 -0.39
CA TYR A 40 1.45 6.47 0.76
C TYR A 40 2.81 6.81 1.35
N ILE A 41 2.97 6.46 2.62
CA ILE A 41 4.18 6.71 3.39
C ILE A 41 4.82 5.36 3.66
N LEU A 42 6.06 5.18 3.24
CA LEU A 42 6.89 4.05 3.60
C LEU A 42 7.52 4.35 4.96
N GLU A 43 7.34 3.42 5.90
CA GLU A 43 7.98 3.43 7.20
C GLU A 43 8.90 2.20 7.24
N ASN A 44 10.11 2.31 7.81
CA ASN A 44 11.02 1.16 7.97
C ASN A 44 10.52 0.17 9.05
N ASP A 45 9.24 -0.22 8.97
CA ASP A 45 8.56 -1.16 9.87
C ASP A 45 8.43 -2.57 9.26
N GLY A 46 8.86 -2.75 8.00
CA GLY A 46 8.80 -4.01 7.27
C GLY A 46 7.44 -4.31 6.63
N LEU A 47 6.50 -3.36 6.63
CA LEU A 47 5.17 -3.47 6.00
C LEU A 47 5.11 -2.78 4.63
N ASP A 48 6.26 -2.36 4.09
CA ASP A 48 6.36 -1.64 2.82
C ASP A 48 5.67 -2.38 1.66
N ASP A 49 5.81 -3.70 1.58
CA ASP A 49 5.18 -4.50 0.51
C ASP A 49 3.65 -4.47 0.58
N ASP A 50 3.07 -4.49 1.78
CA ASP A 50 1.61 -4.43 1.99
C ASP A 50 1.06 -3.03 1.68
N LEU A 51 1.82 -2.00 2.03
CA LEU A 51 1.51 -0.60 1.69
C LEU A 51 1.55 -0.39 0.18
N VAL A 52 2.61 -0.85 -0.47
CA VAL A 52 2.77 -0.79 -1.94
C VAL A 52 1.64 -1.54 -2.62
N ARG A 53 1.32 -2.75 -2.19
CA ARG A 53 0.19 -3.55 -2.70
C ARG A 53 -1.14 -2.81 -2.55
N THR A 54 -1.41 -2.26 -1.37
CA THR A 54 -2.63 -1.49 -1.10
C THR A 54 -2.71 -0.23 -1.96
N ALA A 55 -1.59 0.48 -2.14
CA ALA A 55 -1.54 1.68 -2.97
C ALA A 55 -1.86 1.36 -4.44
N HIS A 56 -1.29 0.28 -4.98
CA HIS A 56 -1.59 -0.18 -6.33
C HIS A 56 -3.05 -0.61 -6.48
N ASN A 57 -3.60 -1.35 -5.52
CA ASN A 57 -4.99 -1.79 -5.58
C ASN A 57 -5.99 -0.61 -5.49
N LYS A 58 -5.70 0.40 -4.65
CA LYS A 58 -6.44 1.68 -4.64
C LYS A 58 -6.36 2.42 -5.98
N LEU A 59 -5.18 2.43 -6.61
CA LEU A 59 -5.01 3.02 -7.93
C LEU A 59 -5.89 2.29 -8.96
N ALA A 60 -5.86 0.95 -8.98
CA ALA A 60 -6.69 0.15 -9.88
C ALA A 60 -8.19 0.36 -9.64
N LEU A 61 -8.65 0.50 -8.39
CA LEU A 61 -10.05 0.83 -8.09
C LEU A 61 -10.48 2.17 -8.72
N CYS A 62 -9.62 3.19 -8.65
CA CYS A 62 -9.87 4.47 -9.32
C CYS A 62 -9.90 4.30 -10.85
N LEU A 63 -8.95 3.56 -11.40
CA LEU A 63 -8.87 3.30 -12.85
C LEU A 63 -10.11 2.53 -13.35
N CYS A 64 -10.61 1.55 -12.59
CA CYS A 64 -11.86 0.85 -12.90
C CYS A 64 -13.04 1.82 -13.05
N LYS A 65 -13.15 2.84 -12.17
CA LYS A 65 -14.20 3.87 -12.30
C LYS A 65 -14.04 4.67 -13.60
N LYS A 66 -12.81 5.04 -13.97
CA LYS A 66 -12.55 5.75 -15.23
C LYS A 66 -12.86 4.88 -16.45
N TYR A 67 -12.51 3.59 -16.40
CA TYR A 67 -12.78 2.63 -17.46
C TYR A 67 -14.28 2.43 -17.71
N LEU A 68 -15.10 2.49 -16.65
CA LEU A 68 -16.56 2.44 -16.77
C LEU A 68 -17.14 3.65 -17.50
N VAL A 69 -16.54 4.84 -17.33
CA VAL A 69 -16.95 6.05 -18.04
C VAL A 69 -16.47 6.04 -19.49
N LYS A 70 -15.21 5.67 -19.70
CA LYS A 70 -14.59 5.58 -21.03
C LYS A 70 -13.71 4.35 -21.10
N LYS A 71 -14.06 3.44 -22.00
CA LYS A 71 -13.30 2.22 -22.30
C LYS A 71 -11.97 2.60 -22.97
N ASP A 72 -10.96 2.82 -22.16
CA ASP A 72 -9.61 3.20 -22.58
C ASP A 72 -8.67 1.98 -22.43
N GLU A 73 -8.04 1.59 -23.53
CA GLU A 73 -7.19 0.39 -23.57
C GLU A 73 -5.95 0.48 -22.68
N GLN A 74 -5.40 1.68 -22.47
CA GLN A 74 -4.25 1.85 -21.58
C GLN A 74 -4.69 1.74 -20.12
N VAL A 75 -5.87 2.27 -19.79
CA VAL A 75 -6.48 2.08 -18.47
C VAL A 75 -6.77 0.59 -18.23
N ALA A 76 -7.33 -0.11 -19.22
CA ALA A 76 -7.56 -1.55 -19.14
C ALA A 76 -6.28 -2.34 -18.88
N ARG A 77 -5.22 -2.07 -19.65
CA ARG A 77 -3.91 -2.71 -19.47
C ARG A 77 -3.35 -2.48 -18.07
N GLN A 78 -3.40 -1.24 -17.58
CA GLN A 78 -2.90 -0.91 -16.25
C GLN A 78 -3.69 -1.60 -15.13
N ILE A 79 -5.03 -1.69 -15.26
CA ILE A 79 -5.86 -2.44 -14.29
C ILE A 79 -5.47 -3.91 -14.28
N MET A 80 -5.30 -4.53 -15.46
CA MET A 80 -4.94 -5.94 -15.56
C MET A 80 -3.55 -6.24 -15.01
N ASP A 81 -2.57 -5.37 -15.25
CA ASP A 81 -1.21 -5.51 -14.72
C ASP A 81 -1.22 -5.48 -13.18
N ILE A 82 -1.91 -4.49 -12.60
CA ILE A 82 -2.07 -4.41 -11.14
C ILE A 82 -2.81 -5.63 -10.60
N TYR A 83 -3.90 -6.05 -11.23
CA TYR A 83 -4.69 -7.20 -10.79
C TYR A 83 -3.87 -8.50 -10.82
N GLN A 84 -3.09 -8.75 -11.88
CA GLN A 84 -2.24 -9.93 -11.99
C GLN A 84 -1.13 -9.93 -10.94
N LYS A 85 -0.59 -8.75 -10.62
CA LYS A 85 0.50 -8.62 -9.66
C LYS A 85 0.03 -8.65 -8.20
N TYR A 86 -1.16 -8.13 -7.90
CA TYR A 86 -1.58 -7.82 -6.52
C TYR A 86 -3.00 -8.27 -6.13
N GLY A 87 -3.87 -8.58 -7.08
CA GLY A 87 -5.30 -8.88 -6.85
C GLY A 87 -5.64 -10.38 -6.77
N GLY A 88 -4.65 -11.27 -6.94
CA GLY A 88 -4.85 -12.71 -7.15
C GLY A 88 -4.68 -13.62 -5.92
N HIS A 89 -4.51 -13.10 -4.71
CA HIS A 89 -4.13 -13.94 -3.55
C HIS A 89 -5.28 -14.73 -2.91
N PHE A 90 -6.53 -14.55 -3.34
CA PHE A 90 -7.64 -15.42 -2.92
C PHE A 90 -7.83 -16.57 -3.90
N ASN A 91 -7.36 -17.75 -3.50
CA ASN A 91 -7.55 -19.08 -4.09
C ASN A 91 -6.83 -19.41 -5.41
N ASP A 92 -5.74 -20.16 -5.24
CA ASP A 92 -4.93 -20.90 -6.22
C ASP A 92 -5.68 -22.05 -6.93
N SER A 93 -7.00 -21.95 -7.08
CA SER A 93 -7.85 -23.00 -7.67
C SER A 93 -9.03 -22.48 -8.50
N SER A 94 -9.31 -21.17 -8.54
CA SER A 94 -10.41 -20.60 -9.33
C SER A 94 -9.97 -19.44 -10.22
N GLY A 95 -9.05 -19.71 -11.13
CA GLY A 95 -8.84 -18.98 -12.38
C GLY A 95 -8.74 -17.45 -12.29
N THR A 96 -7.51 -16.92 -12.34
CA THR A 96 -7.24 -15.51 -12.62
C THR A 96 -8.15 -15.00 -13.74
N LEU A 97 -8.98 -13.99 -13.44
CA LEU A 97 -9.88 -13.42 -14.43
C LEU A 97 -9.03 -12.82 -15.56
N ARG A 98 -9.13 -13.39 -16.77
CA ARG A 98 -8.39 -12.89 -17.93
C ARG A 98 -9.10 -11.72 -18.62
N ASN A 99 -10.33 -11.43 -18.23
CA ASN A 99 -11.16 -10.39 -18.83
C ASN A 99 -11.27 -9.17 -17.90
N ILE A 100 -10.89 -8.00 -18.44
CA ILE A 100 -10.99 -6.70 -17.78
C ILE A 100 -12.40 -6.36 -17.31
N ASP A 101 -13.45 -6.70 -18.08
CA ASP A 101 -14.81 -6.38 -17.70
C ASP A 101 -15.24 -7.16 -16.45
N SER A 102 -14.79 -8.40 -16.29
CA SER A 102 -15.02 -9.20 -15.08
C SER A 102 -14.27 -8.61 -13.88
N VAL A 103 -13.01 -8.23 -14.07
CA VAL A 103 -12.18 -7.58 -13.03
C VAL A 103 -12.83 -6.27 -12.58
N VAL A 104 -13.30 -5.45 -13.52
CA VAL A 104 -13.99 -4.19 -13.23
C VAL A 104 -15.35 -4.43 -12.55
N LYS A 105 -16.09 -5.47 -12.95
CA LYS A 105 -17.37 -5.84 -12.33
C LYS A 105 -17.20 -6.23 -10.86
N TYR A 106 -16.20 -7.07 -10.55
CA TYR A 106 -15.93 -7.56 -9.20
C TYR A 106 -14.83 -6.78 -8.46
N ARG A 107 -14.49 -5.58 -8.95
CA ARG A 107 -13.35 -4.78 -8.49
C ARG A 107 -13.25 -4.62 -6.97
N SER A 108 -14.36 -4.42 -6.26
CA SER A 108 -14.35 -4.27 -4.81
C SER A 108 -13.96 -5.57 -4.10
N SER A 109 -14.36 -6.73 -4.62
CA SER A 109 -13.98 -8.01 -4.00
C SER A 109 -12.53 -8.41 -4.31
N LEU A 110 -11.96 -7.90 -5.41
CA LEU A 110 -10.65 -8.31 -5.90
C LEU A 110 -9.52 -7.35 -5.52
N LEU A 111 -9.86 -6.07 -5.29
CA LEU A 111 -8.89 -5.00 -5.09
C LEU A 111 -9.12 -4.22 -3.79
N ASP A 112 -10.16 -4.51 -3.01
CA ASP A 112 -10.32 -3.86 -1.71
C ASP A 112 -9.50 -4.59 -0.65
N THR A 113 -8.29 -4.07 -0.39
CA THR A 113 -7.36 -4.64 0.59
C THR A 113 -7.61 -4.16 2.02
N LEU A 114 -8.63 -3.30 2.25
CA LEU A 114 -8.98 -2.81 3.58
C LEU A 114 -9.47 -3.93 4.53
N ILE A 115 -9.81 -5.11 4.01
CA ILE A 115 -10.25 -6.27 4.80
C ILE A 115 -9.09 -6.89 5.62
N MET A 116 -7.82 -6.51 5.39
CA MET A 116 -6.66 -7.06 6.11
C MET A 116 -6.21 -6.27 7.34
N ARG A 117 -6.97 -5.27 7.79
CA ARG A 117 -6.65 -4.50 9.00
C ARG A 117 -7.91 -4.25 9.85
N ASP A 118 -8.45 -5.33 10.41
CA ASP A 118 -9.20 -5.30 11.66
C ASP A 118 -8.32 -5.85 12.79
#